data_AF-A0A3D3DAM1-F1
#
_entry.id   AF-A0A3D3DAM1-F1
#
_cell.length_a   1.000
_cell.length_b   1.000
_cell.length_c   1.000
_cell.angle_alpha   90.00
_cell.angle_beta   90.00
_cell.angle_gamma   90.00
#
_symmetry.space_group_name_H-M   'P 1'
#
loop_
_entity.id
_entity.type
_entity.pdbx_description
1 polymer ?
#
loop_
_entity_poly.entity_id
_entity_poly.type
_entity_poly.pdbx_seq_one_letter_code
_entity_poly.pdbx_strand_id
1 'polypeptide(L)'
;MNQTFITLIIFITTLVFVSLEKINRTVIALCGGLLFILLKILNQHEAFLAVDFNTIGLLTGMMVMVSIIKRTGLFQYLAIKISKLAHGNIFYLLFLLSIITGILSSILDNVTTIILIVPITLAICENLEISPVPLVLSEIFASNIGGTATLIGDPPNIIIGSAAHLSFMDFIINLAPFALILLILLPLFIGLFYKKEMTQNVKEAWERVEKFDEKKAIEDPVLLKKSLMVFLLTISVFIFHHNLGLEAATV
;
A
#
# COMPACT_ATOMS: atom_id res chain seq x y z
N MET A 1 8.09 5.05 41.06
CA MET A 1 7.26 4.37 40.05
C MET A 1 8.09 3.28 39.42
N ASN A 2 7.52 2.10 39.19
CA ASN A 2 8.21 1.02 38.49
C ASN A 2 8.55 1.48 37.06
N GLN A 3 9.76 1.21 36.54
CA GLN A 3 10.18 1.68 35.21
C GLN A 3 9.18 1.27 34.12
N THR A 4 8.64 0.05 34.22
CA THR A 4 7.57 -0.47 33.36
C THR A 4 6.33 0.44 33.32
N PHE A 5 5.95 1.03 34.45
CA PHE A 5 4.77 1.89 34.51
C PHE A 5 5.01 3.24 33.82
N ILE A 6 6.22 3.80 33.93
CA ILE A 6 6.62 5.02 33.21
C ILE A 6 6.65 4.74 31.70
N THR A 7 7.25 3.62 31.29
CA THR A 7 7.26 3.15 29.89
C THR A 7 5.85 3.05 29.31
N LEU A 8 4.93 2.41 30.04
CA LEU A 8 3.53 2.27 29.60
C LEU A 8 2.84 3.62 29.44
N ILE A 9 3.06 4.56 30.36
CA ILE A 9 2.48 5.90 30.27
C ILE A 9 2.98 6.62 29.02
N ILE A 10 4.29 6.61 28.77
CA ILE A 10 4.88 7.28 27.59
C ILE A 10 4.35 6.63 26.32
N PHE A 11 4.32 5.30 26.26
CA PHE A 11 3.83 4.55 25.11
C PHE A 11 2.35 4.85 24.81
N ILE A 12 1.48 4.72 25.81
CA ILE A 12 0.03 4.99 25.66
C ILE A 12 -0.19 6.46 25.27
N THR A 13 0.52 7.39 25.91
CA THR A 13 0.39 8.82 25.60
C THR A 13 0.82 9.12 24.17
N THR A 14 1.97 8.57 23.74
CA THR A 14 2.47 8.69 22.36
C THR A 14 1.43 8.13 21.38
N LEU A 15 0.90 6.94 21.62
CA LEU A 15 -0.15 6.34 20.80
C LEU A 15 -1.40 7.21 20.71
N VAL A 16 -1.90 7.71 21.85
CA VAL A 16 -3.07 8.59 21.88
C VAL A 16 -2.82 9.85 21.03
N PHE A 17 -1.66 10.50 21.18
CA PHE A 17 -1.35 11.69 20.37
C PHE A 17 -1.20 11.38 18.88
N VAL A 18 -0.60 10.23 18.53
CA VAL A 18 -0.52 9.78 17.12
C VAL A 18 -1.92 9.56 16.55
N SER A 19 -2.81 8.89 17.29
CA SER A 19 -4.19 8.62 16.88
C SER A 19 -5.08 9.86 16.86
N LEU A 20 -4.76 10.90 17.64
CA LEU A 20 -5.48 12.17 17.61
C LEU A 20 -5.16 13.01 16.36
N GLU A 21 -4.05 12.72 15.68
CA GLU A 21 -3.61 13.35 14.42
C GLU A 21 -3.53 14.90 14.43
N LYS A 22 -3.60 15.54 15.61
CA LYS A 22 -3.54 17.01 15.76
C LYS A 22 -2.14 17.58 15.58
N ILE A 23 -1.11 16.76 15.78
CA ILE A 23 0.31 17.12 15.67
C ILE A 23 0.94 16.13 14.68
N ASN A 24 2.00 16.54 13.99
CA ASN A 24 2.74 15.67 13.09
C ASN A 24 3.19 14.39 13.81
N ARG A 25 2.81 13.23 13.27
CA ARG A 25 3.06 11.90 13.85
C ARG A 25 4.55 11.63 14.05
N THR A 26 5.41 12.11 13.15
CA THR A 26 6.87 11.99 13.26
C THR A 26 7.39 12.75 14.47
N VAL A 27 6.90 13.96 14.72
CA VAL A 27 7.29 14.76 15.90
C VAL A 27 6.88 14.05 17.18
N ILE A 28 5.65 13.53 17.24
CA ILE A 28 5.15 12.79 18.41
C ILE A 28 6.02 11.54 18.66
N ALA A 29 6.32 10.75 17.64
CA ALA A 29 7.14 9.55 17.75
C ALA A 29 8.58 9.87 18.22
N LEU A 30 9.21 10.91 17.66
CA LEU A 30 10.55 11.35 18.06
C LEU A 30 10.56 11.90 19.49
N CYS A 31 9.55 12.67 19.89
CA CYS A 31 9.42 13.14 21.27
C CYS A 31 9.23 11.97 22.25
N GLY A 32 8.42 10.97 21.89
CA GLY A 32 8.26 9.74 22.65
C GLY A 32 9.62 9.04 22.85
N GLY A 33 10.34 8.77 21.76
CA GLY A 33 11.68 8.17 21.81
C GLY A 33 12.69 9.00 22.62
N LEU A 34 12.67 10.33 22.48
CA LEU A 34 13.53 11.23 23.26
C LEU A 34 13.23 11.15 24.75
N LEU A 35 11.96 11.05 25.16
CA LEU A 35 11.58 10.87 26.56
C LEU A 35 12.11 9.56 27.14
N PHE A 36 12.11 8.47 26.36
CA PHE A 36 12.72 7.20 26.78
C PHE A 36 14.22 7.35 27.09
N ILE A 37 14.95 8.13 26.28
CA ILE A 37 16.38 8.42 26.49
C ILE A 37 16.59 9.34 27.69
N LEU A 38 15.84 10.45 27.78
CA LEU A 38 15.98 11.45 28.85
C LEU A 38 15.67 10.86 30.23
N LEU A 39 14.69 9.96 30.30
CA LEU A 39 14.31 9.26 31.53
C LEU A 39 15.18 8.03 31.81
N LYS A 40 16.21 7.77 30.99
CA LYS A 40 17.13 6.63 31.09
C LYS A 40 16.40 5.28 31.16
N ILE A 41 15.26 5.19 30.47
CA ILE A 41 14.52 3.93 30.29
C ILE A 41 15.25 3.08 29.27
N LEU A 42 15.73 3.72 28.20
CA LEU A 42 16.66 3.15 27.23
C LEU A 42 17.92 4.01 27.21
N ASN A 43 19.07 3.38 27.05
CA ASN A 43 20.27 4.13 26.71
C ASN A 43 20.23 4.56 25.23
N GLN A 44 21.08 5.51 24.84
CA GLN A 44 21.08 6.04 23.48
C GLN A 44 21.35 4.94 22.44
N HIS A 45 22.25 4.00 22.73
CA HIS A 45 22.58 2.90 21.82
C HIS A 45 21.39 1.95 21.61
N GLU A 46 20.70 1.56 22.68
CA GLU A 46 19.47 0.75 22.64
C GLU A 46 18.35 1.46 21.89
N ALA A 47 18.19 2.78 22.08
CA ALA A 47 17.19 3.55 21.37
C ALA A 47 17.47 3.59 19.85
N PHE A 48 18.73 3.69 19.43
CA PHE A 48 19.12 3.59 18.03
C PHE A 48 18.89 2.17 17.46
N LEU A 49 19.23 1.13 18.22
CA LEU A 49 18.98 -0.25 17.81
C LEU A 49 17.49 -0.60 17.72
N ALA A 50 16.63 0.11 18.46
CA ALA A 50 15.19 -0.04 18.37
C ALA A 50 14.58 0.59 17.09
N VAL A 51 15.34 1.42 16.37
CA VAL A 51 14.91 1.95 15.07
C VAL A 51 15.13 0.90 14.00
N ASP A 52 14.04 0.49 13.35
CA ASP A 52 14.11 -0.40 12.21
C ASP A 52 14.52 0.37 10.93
N PHE A 53 15.83 0.47 10.74
CA PHE A 53 16.41 1.07 9.54
C PHE A 53 16.11 0.28 8.26
N ASN A 54 15.77 -1.01 8.38
CA ASN A 54 15.38 -1.81 7.22
C ASN A 54 14.03 -1.36 6.69
N THR A 55 13.06 -1.16 7.56
CA THR A 55 11.76 -0.62 7.16
C THR A 55 11.89 0.79 6.56
N ILE A 56 12.69 1.67 7.20
CA ILE A 56 12.89 3.04 6.71
C ILE A 56 13.57 3.04 5.33
N GLY A 57 14.65 2.25 5.17
CA GLY A 57 15.40 2.15 3.93
C GLY A 57 14.54 1.60 2.78
N LEU A 58 13.78 0.55 3.05
CA LEU A 58 12.85 -0.05 2.09
C LEU A 58 11.79 0.96 1.62
N LEU A 59 11.06 1.58 2.56
CA LEU A 59 10.03 2.57 2.21
C LEU A 59 10.62 3.75 1.45
N THR A 60 11.82 4.21 1.83
CA THR A 60 12.51 5.29 1.12
C THR A 60 12.86 4.87 -0.30
N GLY A 61 13.47 3.70 -0.49
CA GLY A 61 13.85 3.17 -1.80
C GLY A 61 12.63 3.03 -2.72
N MET A 62 11.54 2.45 -2.22
CA MET A 62 10.28 2.30 -2.96
C MET A 62 9.65 3.64 -3.32
N MET A 63 9.61 4.61 -2.41
CA MET A 63 9.08 5.95 -2.70
C MET A 63 9.92 6.67 -3.76
N VAL A 64 11.25 6.52 -3.74
CA VAL A 64 12.14 7.06 -4.77
C VAL A 64 11.87 6.38 -6.13
N MET A 65 11.80 5.05 -6.16
CA MET A 65 11.48 4.31 -7.40
C MET A 65 10.13 4.71 -7.98
N VAL A 66 9.09 4.78 -7.14
CA VAL A 66 7.74 5.20 -7.53
C VAL A 66 7.74 6.64 -8.04
N SER A 67 8.48 7.54 -7.40
CA SER A 67 8.65 8.93 -7.86
C SER A 67 9.30 9.01 -9.25
N ILE A 68 10.30 8.15 -9.52
CA ILE A 68 10.94 8.06 -10.84
C ILE A 68 9.96 7.49 -11.87
N ILE A 69 9.26 6.39 -11.57
CA ILE A 69 8.27 5.77 -12.47
C ILE A 69 7.12 6.74 -12.76
N LYS A 70 6.69 7.54 -11.78
CA LYS A 70 5.66 8.56 -11.98
C LYS A 70 6.01 9.54 -13.11
N ARG A 71 7.28 9.90 -13.24
CA ARG A 71 7.77 10.82 -14.28
C ARG A 71 7.76 10.22 -15.69
N THR A 72 7.59 8.91 -15.83
CA THR A 72 7.60 8.26 -17.15
C THR A 72 6.22 8.27 -17.81
N GLY A 73 5.18 8.73 -17.10
CA GLY A 73 3.80 8.67 -17.55
C GLY A 73 3.15 7.29 -17.46
N LEU A 74 3.80 6.31 -16.79
CA LEU A 74 3.26 4.95 -16.64
C LEU A 74 1.88 4.95 -15.97
N PHE A 75 1.73 5.72 -14.90
CA PHE A 75 0.48 5.77 -14.16
C PHE A 75 -0.64 6.39 -14.99
N GLN A 76 -0.33 7.37 -15.83
CA GLN A 76 -1.31 7.94 -16.76
C GLN A 76 -1.70 6.94 -17.86
N TYR A 77 -0.73 6.18 -18.39
CA TYR A 77 -1.00 5.08 -19.32
C TYR A 77 -1.94 4.03 -18.70
N LEU A 78 -1.63 3.56 -17.49
CA LEU A 78 -2.44 2.58 -16.77
C LEU A 78 -3.82 3.13 -16.41
N ALA A 79 -3.89 4.39 -15.98
CA ALA A 79 -5.14 5.07 -15.65
C ALA A 79 -6.08 5.10 -16.85
N ILE A 80 -5.61 5.52 -18.03
CA ILE A 80 -6.41 5.53 -19.25
C ILE A 80 -6.86 4.11 -19.61
N LYS A 81 -5.96 3.12 -19.54
CA LYS A 81 -6.27 1.73 -19.90
C LYS A 81 -7.34 1.12 -18.99
N ILE A 82 -7.22 1.30 -17.67
CA ILE A 82 -8.20 0.80 -16.69
C ILE A 82 -9.52 1.56 -16.82
N SER A 83 -9.48 2.88 -17.04
CA SER A 83 -10.69 3.69 -17.25
C SER A 83 -11.47 3.27 -18.50
N LYS A 84 -10.76 2.92 -19.59
CA LYS A 84 -11.39 2.36 -20.80
C LYS A 84 -12.07 1.03 -20.52
N LEU A 85 -11.40 0.13 -19.81
CA LEU A 85 -11.96 -1.15 -19.39
C LEU A 85 -13.20 -0.98 -18.52
N ALA A 86 -13.31 0.09 -17.74
CA ALA A 86 -14.47 0.35 -16.90
C ALA A 86 -15.75 0.76 -17.65
N HIS A 87 -15.67 1.04 -18.96
CA HIS A 87 -16.82 1.37 -19.83
C HIS A 87 -17.78 2.43 -19.24
N GLY A 88 -17.24 3.45 -18.58
CA GLY A 88 -18.03 4.54 -17.99
C GLY A 88 -18.84 4.15 -16.75
N ASN A 89 -18.61 2.96 -16.18
CA ASN A 89 -19.28 2.50 -14.97
C ASN A 89 -18.35 2.61 -13.76
N ILE A 90 -18.66 3.53 -12.85
CA ILE A 90 -17.84 3.80 -11.64
C ILE A 90 -17.82 2.60 -10.70
N PHE A 91 -18.94 1.88 -10.56
CA PHE A 91 -18.98 0.69 -9.74
C PHE A 91 -18.08 -0.42 -10.31
N TYR A 92 -18.08 -0.59 -11.64
CA TYR A 92 -17.21 -1.56 -12.29
C TYR A 92 -15.74 -1.17 -12.17
N LEU A 93 -15.41 0.13 -12.28
CA LEU A 93 -14.08 0.65 -12.01
C LEU A 93 -13.63 0.34 -10.58
N LEU A 94 -14.48 0.62 -9.58
CA LEU A 94 -14.22 0.33 -8.17
C LEU A 94 -13.99 -1.16 -7.94
N PHE A 95 -14.81 -2.02 -8.56
CA PHE A 95 -14.65 -3.47 -8.51
C PHE A 95 -13.29 -3.90 -9.08
N LEU A 96 -12.96 -3.47 -10.30
CA LEU A 96 -11.70 -3.81 -10.97
C LEU A 96 -10.48 -3.41 -10.15
N LEU A 97 -10.44 -2.16 -9.67
CA LEU A 97 -9.34 -1.66 -8.87
C LEU A 97 -9.19 -2.41 -7.54
N SER A 98 -10.32 -2.74 -6.89
CA SER A 98 -10.30 -3.53 -5.65
C SER A 98 -9.72 -4.92 -5.88
N ILE A 99 -10.18 -5.63 -6.91
CA ILE A 99 -9.68 -6.99 -7.23
C ILE A 99 -8.19 -6.95 -7.58
N ILE A 100 -7.77 -6.02 -8.45
CA ILE A 100 -6.36 -5.88 -8.84
C ILE A 100 -5.49 -5.60 -7.61
N THR A 101 -5.93 -4.71 -6.73
CA THR A 101 -5.21 -4.34 -5.51
C THR A 101 -5.08 -5.52 -4.55
N GLY A 102 -6.16 -6.27 -4.31
CA GLY A 102 -6.11 -7.44 -3.43
C GLY A 102 -5.21 -8.55 -3.97
N ILE A 103 -5.28 -8.83 -5.27
CA ILE A 103 -4.39 -9.82 -5.90
C ILE A 103 -2.94 -9.37 -5.80
N LEU A 104 -2.65 -8.10 -6.10
CA LEU A 104 -1.29 -7.57 -6.05
C LEU A 104 -0.73 -7.64 -4.62
N SER A 105 -1.54 -7.28 -3.62
CA SER A 105 -1.16 -7.35 -2.21
C SER A 105 -1.06 -8.77 -1.66
N SER A 106 -1.60 -9.78 -2.35
CA SER A 106 -1.36 -11.18 -1.95
C SER A 106 0.06 -11.65 -2.26
N ILE A 107 0.79 -10.91 -3.10
CA ILE A 107 2.14 -11.24 -3.56
C ILE A 107 3.17 -10.20 -3.06
N LEU A 108 2.76 -8.94 -2.93
CA LEU A 108 3.53 -7.83 -2.41
C LEU A 108 3.03 -7.41 -1.03
N ASP A 109 3.84 -6.74 -0.23
CA ASP A 109 3.32 -6.16 1.01
C ASP A 109 2.24 -5.08 0.73
N ASN A 110 1.33 -4.93 1.68
CA ASN A 110 0.19 -4.02 1.60
C ASN A 110 0.60 -2.55 1.40
N VAL A 111 1.65 -2.08 2.07
CA VAL A 111 2.12 -0.69 1.97
C VAL A 111 2.63 -0.41 0.56
N THR A 112 3.48 -1.29 0.02
CA THR A 112 3.99 -1.20 -1.35
C THR A 112 2.86 -1.19 -2.37
N THR A 113 1.88 -2.06 -2.20
CA THR A 113 0.73 -2.16 -3.11
C THR A 113 -0.03 -0.84 -3.19
N ILE A 114 -0.33 -0.22 -2.04
CA ILE A 114 -1.06 1.05 -1.98
C ILE A 114 -0.24 2.20 -2.58
N ILE A 115 1.07 2.24 -2.36
CA ILE A 115 1.94 3.27 -2.95
C ILE A 115 1.93 3.21 -4.49
N LEU A 116 1.74 2.01 -5.07
CA LEU A 116 1.69 1.82 -6.52
C LEU A 116 0.31 2.12 -7.11
N ILE A 117 -0.77 1.64 -6.48
CA ILE A 117 -2.12 1.74 -7.03
C ILE A 117 -2.73 3.13 -6.83
N VAL A 118 -2.57 3.75 -5.65
CA VAL A 118 -3.25 5.02 -5.34
C VAL A 118 -2.91 6.13 -6.33
N PRO A 119 -1.65 6.34 -6.79
CA PRO A 119 -1.35 7.33 -7.81
C PRO A 119 -2.08 7.08 -9.13
N ILE A 120 -2.28 5.82 -9.52
CA ILE A 120 -3.05 5.44 -10.72
C ILE A 120 -4.52 5.84 -10.52
N THR A 121 -5.08 5.52 -9.35
CA THR A 121 -6.48 5.79 -9.02
C THR A 121 -6.78 7.28 -8.94
N LEU A 122 -5.87 8.07 -8.36
CA LEU A 122 -5.99 9.52 -8.37
C LEU A 122 -6.01 10.07 -9.81
N ALA A 123 -5.13 9.58 -10.69
CA ALA A 123 -5.12 9.98 -12.09
C ALA A 123 -6.41 9.57 -12.84
N ILE A 124 -6.99 8.40 -12.53
CA ILE A 124 -8.29 7.99 -13.08
C ILE A 124 -9.40 8.95 -12.61
N CYS A 125 -9.45 9.25 -11.32
CA CYS A 125 -10.46 10.12 -10.73
C CYS A 125 -10.38 11.54 -11.28
N GLU A 126 -9.16 12.07 -11.49
CA GLU A 126 -8.94 13.36 -12.15
C GLU A 126 -9.46 13.36 -13.59
N ASN A 127 -9.15 12.32 -14.37
CA ASN A 127 -9.61 12.20 -15.77
C ASN A 127 -11.14 12.01 -15.90
N LEU A 128 -11.77 11.34 -14.94
CA LEU A 128 -13.21 11.07 -14.91
C LEU A 128 -14.01 12.13 -14.13
N GLU A 129 -13.34 13.11 -13.52
CA GLU A 129 -13.94 14.16 -12.70
C GLU A 129 -14.80 13.63 -11.53
N ILE A 130 -14.34 12.54 -10.89
CA ILE A 130 -15.02 11.89 -9.75
C ILE A 130 -14.21 12.01 -8.46
N SER A 131 -14.89 11.84 -7.32
CA SER A 131 -14.20 11.78 -6.01
C SER A 131 -13.35 10.50 -5.90
N PRO A 132 -12.07 10.60 -5.50
CA PRO A 132 -11.22 9.42 -5.30
C PRO A 132 -11.51 8.65 -4.00
N VAL A 133 -12.23 9.27 -3.06
CA VAL A 133 -12.46 8.72 -1.71
C VAL A 133 -12.99 7.28 -1.72
N PRO A 134 -14.10 6.93 -2.42
CA PRO A 134 -14.62 5.56 -2.40
C PRO A 134 -13.65 4.54 -3.02
N LEU A 135 -12.94 4.91 -4.09
CA LEU A 135 -12.03 4.01 -4.78
C LEU A 135 -10.80 3.74 -3.90
N VAL A 136 -10.17 4.79 -3.37
CA VAL A 136 -8.99 4.68 -2.51
C VAL A 136 -9.32 3.92 -1.21
N LEU A 137 -10.48 4.16 -0.60
CA LEU A 137 -10.91 3.38 0.57
C LEU A 137 -11.05 1.90 0.22
N SER A 138 -11.69 1.59 -0.91
CA SER A 138 -11.83 0.21 -1.37
C SER A 138 -10.47 -0.45 -1.59
N GLU A 139 -9.50 0.26 -2.17
CA GLU A 139 -8.13 -0.23 -2.36
C GLU A 139 -7.40 -0.47 -1.05
N ILE A 140 -7.51 0.44 -0.07
CA ILE A 140 -6.92 0.27 1.27
C ILE A 140 -7.44 -1.01 1.91
N PHE A 141 -8.76 -1.22 1.93
CA PHE A 141 -9.33 -2.44 2.49
C PHE A 141 -8.95 -3.68 1.65
N ALA A 142 -8.98 -3.57 0.32
CA ALA A 142 -8.62 -4.67 -0.58
C ALA A 142 -7.17 -5.11 -0.39
N SER A 143 -6.23 -4.18 -0.21
CA SER A 143 -4.81 -4.50 0.05
C SER A 143 -4.66 -5.29 1.34
N ASN A 144 -5.32 -4.87 2.42
CA ASN A 144 -5.25 -5.59 3.70
C ASN A 144 -5.85 -7.01 3.59
N ILE A 145 -6.99 -7.15 2.91
CA ILE A 145 -7.63 -8.46 2.67
C ILE A 145 -6.75 -9.35 1.79
N GLY A 146 -6.16 -8.79 0.74
CA GLY A 146 -5.24 -9.47 -0.15
C GLY A 146 -3.97 -9.94 0.55
N GLY A 147 -3.34 -9.05 1.32
CA GLY A 147 -2.12 -9.34 2.09
C GLY A 147 -2.31 -10.40 3.16
N THR A 148 -3.50 -10.52 3.74
CA THR A 148 -3.82 -11.61 4.69
C THR A 148 -4.00 -12.97 4.02
N ALA A 149 -4.19 -13.04 2.70
CA ALA A 149 -4.42 -14.32 2.02
C ALA A 149 -3.18 -15.22 1.99
N THR A 150 -1.97 -14.66 2.12
CA THR A 150 -0.72 -15.39 1.94
C THR A 150 0.28 -15.12 3.06
N LEU A 151 1.26 -16.03 3.22
CA LEU A 151 2.32 -15.88 4.21
C LEU A 151 3.20 -14.65 3.95
N ILE A 152 3.39 -14.26 2.69
CA ILE A 152 4.32 -13.19 2.28
C ILE A 152 3.65 -11.82 2.11
N GLY A 153 2.31 -11.75 2.14
CA GLY A 153 1.58 -10.51 1.86
C GLY A 153 1.66 -9.43 2.95
N ASP A 154 2.15 -9.75 4.15
CA ASP A 154 2.31 -8.80 5.25
C ASP A 154 3.36 -9.31 6.28
N PRO A 155 4.27 -8.48 6.83
CA PRO A 155 5.23 -8.93 7.85
C PRO A 155 4.66 -9.66 9.08
N PRO A 156 3.49 -9.30 9.64
CA PRO A 156 2.88 -10.07 10.73
C PRO A 156 2.62 -11.54 10.38
N ASN A 157 2.25 -11.83 9.12
CA ASN A 157 2.01 -13.20 8.67
C ASN A 157 3.29 -14.02 8.70
N ILE A 158 4.41 -13.44 8.27
CA ILE A 158 5.74 -14.07 8.33
C ILE A 158 6.11 -14.39 9.79
N ILE A 159 5.90 -13.45 10.71
CA ILE A 159 6.19 -13.64 12.14
C ILE A 159 5.36 -14.80 12.71
N ILE A 160 4.06 -14.82 12.42
CA ILE A 160 3.15 -15.90 12.87
C ILE A 160 3.56 -17.23 12.26
N GLY A 161 3.79 -17.26 10.94
CA GLY A 161 4.17 -18.48 10.23
C GLY A 161 5.49 -19.05 10.74
N SER A 162 6.47 -18.20 11.03
CA SER A 162 7.74 -18.63 11.63
C SER A 162 7.56 -19.15 13.06
N ALA A 163 6.77 -18.48 13.90
CA ALA A 163 6.58 -18.86 15.30
C ALA A 163 5.74 -20.13 15.46
N ALA A 164 4.78 -20.35 14.56
CA ALA A 164 3.89 -21.50 14.56
C ALA A 164 4.32 -22.63 13.61
N HIS A 165 5.46 -22.48 12.91
CA HIS A 165 5.96 -23.40 11.88
C HIS A 165 4.95 -23.70 10.76
N LEU A 166 4.19 -22.68 10.35
CA LEU A 166 3.22 -22.79 9.26
C LEU A 166 3.89 -22.52 7.91
N SER A 167 3.51 -23.31 6.92
CA SER A 167 3.95 -23.16 5.54
C SER A 167 3.11 -22.13 4.77
N PHE A 168 3.60 -21.68 3.62
CA PHE A 168 2.84 -20.83 2.69
C PHE A 168 1.49 -21.46 2.29
N MET A 169 1.47 -22.78 2.09
CA MET A 169 0.25 -23.49 1.71
C MET A 169 -0.79 -23.52 2.83
N ASP A 170 -0.37 -23.47 4.10
CA ASP A 170 -1.29 -23.39 5.23
C ASP A 170 -2.06 -22.07 5.19
N PHE A 171 -1.41 -20.96 4.84
CA PHE A 171 -2.09 -19.67 4.66
C PHE A 171 -3.04 -19.70 3.47
N ILE A 172 -2.62 -20.24 2.33
CA ILE A 172 -3.47 -20.33 1.14
C ILE A 172 -4.72 -21.16 1.40
N ILE A 173 -4.60 -22.32 2.03
CA ILE A 173 -5.74 -23.21 2.25
C ILE A 173 -6.71 -22.64 3.29
N ASN A 174 -6.18 -21.99 4.33
CA ASN A 174 -7.00 -21.55 5.46
C ASN A 174 -7.50 -20.10 5.36
N LEU A 175 -6.79 -19.21 4.66
CA LEU A 175 -7.11 -17.77 4.61
C LEU A 175 -7.55 -17.31 3.22
N ALA A 176 -6.92 -17.79 2.14
CA ALA A 176 -7.23 -17.30 0.80
C ALA A 176 -8.70 -17.46 0.35
N PRO A 177 -9.43 -18.56 0.69
CA PRO A 177 -10.85 -18.67 0.36
C PRO A 177 -11.69 -17.57 0.99
N PHE A 178 -11.43 -17.24 2.27
CA PHE A 178 -12.14 -16.18 2.97
C PHE A 178 -11.75 -14.80 2.44
N ALA A 179 -10.45 -14.59 2.20
CA ALA A 179 -9.96 -13.36 1.59
C ALA A 179 -10.60 -13.11 0.21
N LEU A 180 -10.74 -14.15 -0.63
CA LEU A 180 -11.39 -14.03 -1.93
C LEU A 180 -12.86 -13.63 -1.82
N ILE A 181 -13.61 -14.25 -0.88
CA ILE A 181 -15.00 -13.89 -0.62
C ILE A 181 -15.10 -12.43 -0.18
N LEU A 182 -14.26 -12.02 0.78
CA LEU A 182 -14.23 -10.64 1.28
C LEU A 182 -13.83 -9.65 0.17
N LEU A 183 -12.90 -10.02 -0.70
CA LEU A 183 -12.45 -9.18 -1.80
C LEU A 183 -13.55 -8.94 -2.85
N ILE A 184 -14.46 -9.91 -3.04
CA ILE A 184 -15.64 -9.76 -3.91
C ILE A 184 -16.75 -8.96 -3.21
N LEU A 185 -16.96 -9.16 -1.91
CA LEU A 185 -18.01 -8.48 -1.15
C LEU A 185 -17.66 -7.03 -0.81
N LEU A 186 -16.39 -6.71 -0.64
CA LEU A 186 -15.90 -5.37 -0.32
C LEU A 186 -16.39 -4.30 -1.30
N PRO A 187 -16.18 -4.43 -2.63
CA PRO A 187 -16.62 -3.41 -3.57
C PRO A 187 -18.14 -3.25 -3.60
N LEU A 188 -18.90 -4.33 -3.35
CA LEU A 188 -20.35 -4.25 -3.16
C LEU A 188 -20.71 -3.41 -1.93
N PHE A 189 -20.06 -3.67 -0.79
CA PHE A 189 -20.28 -2.93 0.44
C PHE A 189 -19.95 -1.43 0.29
N ILE A 190 -18.77 -1.11 -0.26
CA ILE A 190 -18.35 0.27 -0.51
C ILE A 190 -19.29 0.93 -1.52
N GLY A 191 -19.66 0.24 -2.60
CA GLY A 191 -20.58 0.77 -3.61
C GLY A 191 -21.98 1.06 -3.08
N LEU A 192 -22.46 0.29 -2.10
CA LEU A 192 -23.73 0.56 -1.40
C LEU A 192 -23.63 1.78 -0.48
N PHE A 193 -22.52 1.94 0.24
CA PHE A 193 -22.30 3.07 1.13
C PHE A 193 -22.13 4.39 0.35
N TYR A 194 -21.42 4.35 -0.77
CA TYR A 194 -21.18 5.47 -1.68
C TYR A 194 -22.07 5.42 -2.93
N LYS A 195 -23.34 5.05 -2.75
CA LYS A 195 -24.29 4.85 -3.86
C LYS A 195 -24.43 6.09 -4.75
N LYS A 196 -24.36 7.30 -4.17
CA LYS A 196 -24.51 8.55 -4.92
C LYS A 196 -23.35 8.73 -5.90
N GLU A 197 -22.14 8.50 -5.44
CA GLU A 197 -20.90 8.55 -6.19
C GLU A 197 -20.91 7.49 -7.29
N MET A 198 -21.35 6.26 -7.00
CA MET A 198 -21.43 5.18 -8.00
C MET A 198 -22.42 5.46 -9.13
N THR A 199 -23.44 6.30 -8.89
CA THR A 199 -24.45 6.67 -9.89
C THR A 199 -24.15 7.95 -10.65
N GLN A 200 -22.98 8.57 -10.42
CA GLN A 200 -22.60 9.78 -11.16
C GLN A 200 -22.48 9.49 -12.65
N ASN A 201 -23.04 10.39 -13.47
CA ASN A 201 -22.93 10.28 -14.91
C ASN A 201 -21.56 10.77 -15.36
N VAL A 202 -20.67 9.83 -15.65
CA VAL A 202 -19.33 10.09 -16.17
C VAL A 202 -19.23 9.85 -17.67
N LYS A 203 -20.35 9.70 -18.39
CA LYS A 203 -20.34 9.32 -19.80
C LYS A 203 -19.51 10.26 -20.66
N GLU A 204 -19.69 11.57 -20.49
CA GLU A 204 -18.93 12.57 -21.27
C GLU A 204 -17.44 12.55 -20.93
N ALA A 205 -17.09 12.41 -19.64
CA ALA A 205 -15.70 12.31 -19.20
C ALA A 205 -15.05 11.01 -19.71
N TRP A 206 -15.76 9.89 -19.62
CA TRP A 206 -15.32 8.61 -20.14
C TRP A 206 -15.16 8.63 -21.67
N GLU A 207 -16.08 9.23 -22.43
CA GLU A 207 -15.94 9.37 -23.89
C GLU A 207 -14.71 10.22 -24.27
N ARG A 208 -14.32 11.19 -23.43
CA ARG A 208 -13.03 11.88 -23.61
C ARG A 208 -11.87 10.90 -23.39
N VAL A 209 -11.87 10.19 -22.25
CA VAL A 209 -10.85 9.19 -21.89
C VAL A 209 -10.70 8.09 -22.93
N GLU A 210 -11.80 7.59 -23.48
CA GLU A 210 -11.85 6.55 -24.50
C GLU A 210 -11.09 6.96 -25.78
N LYS A 211 -11.19 8.22 -26.16
CA LYS A 211 -10.55 8.79 -27.35
C LYS A 211 -9.06 9.07 -27.17
N PHE A 212 -8.53 9.09 -25.95
CA PHE A 212 -7.10 9.27 -25.74
C PHE A 212 -6.34 8.05 -26.24
N ASP A 213 -5.27 8.27 -26.99
CA ASP A 213 -4.28 7.21 -27.25
C ASP A 213 -3.45 7.02 -25.98
N GLU A 214 -3.69 5.91 -25.27
CA GLU A 214 -2.98 5.62 -24.02
C GLU A 214 -1.47 5.61 -24.20
N LYS A 215 -0.94 5.25 -25.39
CA LYS A 215 0.51 5.20 -25.63
C LYS A 215 1.14 6.58 -25.61
N LYS A 216 0.38 7.64 -25.91
CA LYS A 216 0.86 9.03 -25.83
C LYS A 216 0.99 9.53 -24.40
N ALA A 217 0.42 8.81 -23.43
CA ALA A 217 0.60 9.12 -22.03
C ALA A 217 1.99 8.74 -21.50
N ILE A 218 2.74 7.91 -22.23
CA ILE A 218 4.13 7.60 -21.90
C ILE A 218 5.00 8.78 -22.36
N GLU A 219 5.48 9.56 -21.40
CA GLU A 219 6.30 10.76 -21.66
C GLU A 219 7.76 10.40 -21.97
N ASP A 220 8.31 9.41 -21.25
CA ASP A 220 9.69 8.95 -21.44
C ASP A 220 9.74 7.40 -21.50
N PRO A 221 9.69 6.80 -22.70
CA PRO A 221 9.70 5.35 -22.86
C PRO A 221 11.05 4.72 -22.50
N VAL A 222 12.15 5.47 -22.57
CA VAL A 222 13.48 4.97 -22.23
C VAL A 222 13.64 4.90 -20.72
N LEU A 223 13.26 5.98 -20.02
CA LEU A 223 13.20 5.99 -18.57
C LEU A 223 12.21 4.95 -18.07
N LEU A 224 11.03 4.81 -18.70
CA LEU A 224 10.06 3.77 -18.38
C LEU A 224 10.67 2.37 -18.43
N LYS A 225 11.37 2.03 -19.52
CA LYS A 225 11.96 0.70 -19.66
C LYS A 225 13.05 0.46 -18.61
N LYS A 226 13.89 1.46 -18.33
CA LYS A 226 14.94 1.38 -17.30
C LYS A 226 14.32 1.26 -15.90
N SER A 227 13.34 2.11 -15.56
CA SER A 227 12.70 2.13 -14.26
C SER A 227 11.87 0.88 -14.01
N LEU A 228 11.16 0.35 -15.02
CA LEU A 228 10.48 -0.94 -14.92
C LEU A 228 11.47 -2.09 -14.79
N MET A 229 12.61 -2.06 -15.50
CA MET A 229 13.64 -3.08 -15.35
C MET A 229 14.22 -3.08 -13.94
N VAL A 230 14.58 -1.89 -13.41
CA VAL A 230 15.07 -1.75 -12.03
C VAL A 230 14.00 -2.19 -11.05
N PHE A 231 12.75 -1.74 -11.22
CA PHE A 231 11.64 -2.10 -10.34
C PHE A 231 11.37 -3.61 -10.35
N LEU A 232 11.29 -4.25 -11.52
CA LEU A 232 11.12 -5.70 -11.62
C LEU A 232 12.30 -6.46 -11.04
N LEU A 233 13.52 -5.96 -11.19
CA LEU A 233 14.72 -6.54 -10.59
C LEU A 233 14.68 -6.42 -9.07
N THR A 234 14.35 -5.23 -8.54
CA THR A 234 14.18 -5.00 -7.10
C THR A 234 13.06 -5.88 -6.54
N ILE A 235 11.90 -5.98 -7.20
CA ILE A 235 10.82 -6.89 -6.79
C ILE A 235 11.29 -8.35 -6.83
N SER A 236 12.06 -8.75 -7.85
CA SER A 236 12.58 -10.11 -7.94
C SER A 236 13.57 -10.41 -6.81
N VAL A 237 14.55 -9.53 -6.58
CA VAL A 237 15.51 -9.66 -5.48
C VAL A 237 14.77 -9.61 -4.14
N PHE A 238 13.71 -8.80 -4.02
CA PHE A 238 12.88 -8.72 -2.83
C PHE A 238 12.13 -10.03 -2.59
N ILE A 239 11.60 -10.69 -3.62
CA ILE A 239 10.99 -12.01 -3.47
C ILE A 239 12.01 -13.05 -2.97
N PHE A 240 13.27 -12.94 -3.39
CA PHE A 240 14.34 -13.88 -3.03
C PHE A 240 15.23 -13.41 -1.85
N HIS A 241 14.98 -12.25 -1.24
CA HIS A 241 15.90 -11.64 -0.26
C HIS A 241 16.12 -12.54 0.95
N HIS A 242 15.06 -13.20 1.41
CA HIS A 242 15.10 -14.15 2.51
C HIS A 242 16.00 -15.36 2.20
N ASN A 243 15.96 -15.87 0.97
CA ASN A 243 16.81 -16.97 0.51
C ASN A 243 18.28 -16.55 0.31
N LEU A 244 18.53 -15.26 0.06
CA LEU A 244 19.86 -14.69 -0.17
C LEU A 244 20.53 -14.20 1.13
N GLY A 245 19.81 -14.21 2.26
CA GLY A 245 20.30 -13.68 3.53
C GLY A 245 20.52 -12.16 3.52
N LEU A 246 19.85 -11.45 2.60
CA LEU A 246 19.91 -10.00 2.49
C LEU A 246 18.79 -9.38 3.32
N GLU A 247 19.06 -8.23 3.93
CA GLU A 247 18.02 -7.45 4.60
C GLU A 247 17.19 -6.67 3.57
N ALA A 248 15.90 -6.46 3.82
CA ALA A 248 14.98 -5.88 2.85
C ALA A 248 15.39 -4.48 2.34
N ALA A 249 16.04 -3.64 3.17
CA ALA A 249 16.52 -2.32 2.72
C ALA A 249 17.73 -2.36 1.80
N THR A 250 18.45 -3.48 1.75
CA THR A 250 19.68 -3.62 0.95
C THR A 250 19.41 -4.04 -0.50
N VAL A 251 18.14 -4.34 -0.80
CA VAL A 251 17.60 -4.77 -2.09
C VAL A 251 17.15 -3.58 -2.92
#